data_AF-A0A5J4QJY7-F1
#
_entry.id   AF-A0A5J4QJY7-F1
#
_cell.length_a   1.000
_cell.length_b   1.000
_cell.length_c   1.000
_cell.angle_alpha   90.00
_cell.angle_beta   90.00
_cell.angle_gamma   90.00
#
_symmetry.space_group_name_H-M   'P 1'
#
loop_
_entity.id
_entity.type
_entity.pdbx_description
1 polymer ?
#
loop_
_entity_poly.entity_id
_entity_poly.type
_entity_poly.pdbx_seq_one_letter_code
_entity_poly.pdbx_strand_id
1 'polypeptide(L)'
;MSLQTLCGLFGYSRQAYYKHLRINAKHCLEEDVVLDRIHSYRKLMPRMGGAKLHYLINQGGYRISRKNLFTILRNNSLLVRGRKKYAVTTDSRHWMKKYPNLIRGFDFDLPNLLWVSDITYIRVKGEFAYLSLTCGCLFT
;
A
#
# COMPACT_ATOMS: atom_id res chain seq x y z
N MET A 1 -48.09 -14.60 -5.49
CA MET A 1 -47.73 -13.78 -6.66
C MET A 1 -46.79 -14.56 -7.57
N SER A 2 -46.95 -14.51 -8.89
CA SER A 2 -46.11 -15.26 -9.82
C SER A 2 -44.81 -14.49 -10.13
N LEU A 3 -43.71 -15.19 -10.43
CA LEU A 3 -42.45 -14.54 -10.82
C LEU A 3 -42.64 -13.57 -12.01
N GLN A 4 -43.59 -13.88 -12.89
CA GLN A 4 -43.91 -13.09 -14.06
C GLN A 4 -44.60 -11.76 -13.70
N THR A 5 -45.49 -11.76 -12.70
CA THR A 5 -46.10 -10.52 -12.19
C THR A 5 -45.07 -9.66 -11.45
N LEU A 6 -44.16 -10.28 -10.70
CA LEU A 6 -43.11 -9.58 -9.97
C LEU A 6 -42.06 -8.97 -10.91
N CYS A 7 -41.56 -9.73 -11.90
CA CYS A 7 -40.65 -9.17 -12.91
C CYS A 7 -41.32 -8.06 -13.73
N GLY A 8 -42.61 -8.21 -14.08
CA GLY A 8 -43.38 -7.18 -14.78
C GLY A 8 -43.52 -5.89 -13.98
N LEU A 9 -43.72 -5.97 -12.67
CA LEU A 9 -43.79 -4.80 -11.77
C LEU A 9 -42.48 -3.97 -11.81
N PHE A 10 -41.34 -4.63 -11.96
CA PHE A 10 -40.02 -3.99 -12.04
C PHE A 10 -39.55 -3.72 -13.47
N GLY A 11 -40.39 -3.94 -14.49
CA GLY A 11 -40.04 -3.69 -15.90
C GLY A 11 -39.06 -4.68 -16.53
N TYR A 12 -38.88 -5.87 -15.93
CA TYR A 12 -38.00 -6.91 -16.44
C TYR A 12 -38.78 -8.11 -17.01
N SER A 13 -38.20 -8.78 -18.01
CA SER A 13 -38.73 -10.07 -18.47
C SER A 13 -38.29 -11.21 -17.54
N ARG A 14 -39.12 -12.25 -17.42
CA ARG A 14 -38.77 -13.48 -16.68
C ARG A 14 -37.46 -14.10 -17.20
N GLN A 15 -37.22 -14.06 -18.50
CA GLN A 15 -36.00 -14.58 -19.12
C GLN A 15 -34.76 -13.77 -18.71
N ALA A 16 -34.87 -12.44 -18.63
CA ALA A 16 -33.80 -11.58 -18.15
C ALA A 16 -33.43 -11.89 -16.69
N TYR A 17 -34.43 -12.13 -15.84
CA TYR A 17 -34.21 -12.53 -14.45
C TYR A 17 -33.41 -13.84 -14.33
N TYR A 18 -33.83 -14.90 -15.01
CA TYR A 18 -33.09 -16.17 -14.97
C TYR A 18 -31.70 -16.08 -15.61
N LYS A 19 -31.55 -15.30 -16.68
CA LYS A 19 -30.24 -15.03 -17.30
C LYS A 19 -29.30 -14.37 -16.29
N HIS A 20 -29.77 -13.34 -15.58
CA HIS A 20 -29.01 -12.67 -14.53
C HIS A 20 -28.64 -13.65 -13.41
N LEU A 21 -29.58 -14.49 -12.97
CA LEU A 21 -29.35 -15.49 -11.91
C LEU A 21 -28.25 -16.48 -12.31
N ARG A 22 -28.26 -16.96 -13.57
CA ARG A 22 -27.23 -17.85 -14.10
C ARG A 22 -25.86 -17.18 -14.22
N ILE A 23 -25.82 -15.92 -14.63
CA ILE A 23 -24.57 -15.14 -14.72
C ILE A 23 -23.99 -14.93 -13.31
N ASN A 24 -24.82 -14.55 -12.33
CA ASN A 24 -24.36 -14.38 -10.95
C ASN A 24 -23.83 -15.68 -10.36
N ALA A 25 -24.52 -16.80 -10.55
CA ALA A 25 -24.03 -18.10 -10.08
C ALA A 25 -22.65 -18.44 -10.67
N LYS A 26 -22.43 -18.14 -11.96
CA LYS A 26 -21.12 -18.33 -12.60
C LYS A 26 -20.05 -17.41 -12.00
N HIS A 27 -20.37 -16.14 -11.76
CA HIS A 27 -19.44 -15.20 -11.14
C HIS A 27 -19.07 -15.58 -9.72
N CYS A 28 -20.01 -16.05 -8.90
CA CYS A 28 -19.71 -16.54 -7.55
C CYS A 28 -18.72 -17.70 -7.58
N LEU A 29 -18.92 -18.68 -8.48
CA LEU A 29 -17.98 -19.79 -8.65
C LEU A 29 -16.58 -19.32 -9.08
N GLU A 30 -16.50 -18.37 -10.02
CA GLU A 30 -15.22 -17.81 -10.46
C GLU A 30 -14.53 -17.03 -9.33
N GLU A 31 -15.28 -16.27 -8.52
CA GLU A 31 -14.77 -15.53 -7.36
C GLU A 31 -14.23 -16.47 -6.28
N ASP A 32 -14.93 -17.57 -5.98
CA ASP A 32 -14.50 -18.55 -4.98
C ASP A 32 -13.15 -19.18 -5.33
N VAL A 33 -12.93 -19.51 -6.61
CA VAL A 33 -11.63 -20.04 -7.08
C VAL A 33 -10.51 -19.02 -6.90
N VAL A 34 -10.78 -17.74 -7.15
CA VAL A 34 -9.81 -16.66 -6.95
C VAL A 34 -9.53 -16.46 -5.47
N LEU A 35 -10.55 -16.52 -4.62
CA LEU A 35 -10.43 -16.40 -3.18
C LEU A 35 -9.57 -17.52 -2.59
N ASP A 36 -9.79 -18.76 -2.98
CA ASP A 36 -8.95 -19.89 -2.52
C ASP A 36 -7.47 -19.65 -2.86
N ARG A 37 -7.20 -19.19 -4.08
CA ARG A 37 -5.84 -18.84 -4.52
C ARG A 37 -5.24 -17.65 -3.75
N ILE A 38 -6.04 -16.63 -3.43
CA ILE A 38 -5.60 -15.51 -2.58
C ILE A 38 -5.22 -16.03 -1.18
N HIS A 39 -6.04 -16.91 -0.60
CA HIS A 39 -5.81 -17.46 0.73
C HIS A 39 -4.57 -18.36 0.77
N SER A 40 -4.31 -19.17 -0.26
CA SER A 40 -3.09 -19.99 -0.32
C SER A 40 -1.81 -19.14 -0.34
N TYR A 41 -1.78 -18.07 -1.15
CA TYR A 41 -0.65 -17.13 -1.14
C TYR A 41 -0.49 -16.41 0.19
N ARG A 42 -1.59 -16.05 0.87
CA ARG A 42 -1.56 -15.37 2.17
C ARG A 42 -1.23 -16.29 3.34
N LYS A 43 -1.47 -17.60 3.21
CA LYS A 43 -1.01 -18.59 4.18
C LYS A 43 0.52 -18.59 4.27
N LEU A 44 1.19 -18.44 3.14
CA LEU A 44 2.66 -18.32 3.07
C LEU A 44 3.14 -16.91 3.41
N MET A 45 2.46 -15.87 2.92
CA MET A 45 2.84 -14.47 3.12
C MET A 45 1.62 -13.61 3.50
N PRO A 46 1.29 -13.48 4.81
CA PRO A 46 0.03 -12.87 5.27
C PRO A 46 -0.22 -11.43 4.81
N ARG A 47 0.85 -10.66 4.57
CA ARG A 47 0.78 -9.24 4.19
C ARG A 47 1.13 -8.97 2.74
N MET A 48 1.01 -9.97 1.86
CA MET A 48 1.28 -9.78 0.45
C MET A 48 0.36 -8.71 -0.16
N GLY A 49 0.96 -7.70 -0.80
CA GLY A 49 0.24 -6.61 -1.44
C GLY A 49 -0.53 -7.06 -2.69
N GLY A 50 -1.64 -6.37 -2.99
CA GLY A 50 -2.53 -6.72 -4.09
C GLY A 50 -1.88 -6.70 -5.48
N ALA A 51 -0.90 -5.83 -5.72
CA ALA A 51 -0.16 -5.79 -6.99
C ALA A 51 0.70 -7.04 -7.23
N LYS A 52 1.41 -7.50 -6.19
CA LYS A 52 2.19 -8.75 -6.28
C LYS A 52 1.27 -9.96 -6.43
N LEU A 53 0.15 -9.93 -5.75
CA LEU A 53 -0.84 -11.00 -5.79
C LEU A 53 -1.50 -11.10 -7.19
N HIS A 54 -1.77 -9.97 -7.85
CA HIS A 54 -2.21 -9.92 -9.25
C HIS A 54 -1.21 -10.57 -10.21
N TYR A 55 0.08 -10.26 -10.04
CA TYR A 55 1.14 -10.86 -10.84
C TYR A 55 1.18 -12.38 -10.67
N LEU A 56 1.18 -12.88 -9.43
CA LEU A 56 1.26 -14.31 -9.15
C LEU A 56 0.04 -15.09 -9.64
N ILE A 57 -1.18 -14.53 -9.52
CA ILE A 57 -2.39 -15.18 -10.02
C ILE A 57 -2.34 -15.32 -11.55
N ASN A 58 -1.91 -14.26 -12.26
CA ASN A 58 -1.76 -14.27 -13.72
C ASN A 58 -0.65 -15.22 -14.19
N GLN A 59 0.47 -15.29 -13.47
CA GLN A 59 1.54 -16.25 -13.75
C GLN A 59 1.08 -17.70 -13.53
N GLY A 60 0.23 -17.94 -12.52
CA GLY A 60 -0.40 -19.23 -12.27
C GLY A 60 -1.54 -19.60 -13.24
N GLY A 61 -1.63 -18.95 -14.41
CA GLY A 61 -2.55 -19.30 -15.49
C GLY A 61 -3.99 -18.77 -15.34
N TYR A 62 -4.31 -18.01 -14.29
CA TYR A 62 -5.64 -17.40 -14.15
C TYR A 62 -5.58 -15.92 -14.54
N ARG A 63 -6.10 -15.60 -15.72
CA ARG A 63 -6.11 -14.21 -16.24
C ARG A 63 -7.20 -13.39 -15.57
N ILE A 64 -6.80 -12.51 -14.66
CA ILE A 64 -7.70 -11.55 -14.01
C ILE A 64 -7.26 -10.11 -14.26
N SER A 65 -8.22 -9.22 -14.52
CA SER A 65 -7.93 -7.79 -14.62
C SER A 65 -7.59 -7.21 -13.25
N ARG A 66 -6.72 -6.20 -13.21
CA ARG A 66 -6.36 -5.52 -11.95
C ARG A 66 -7.62 -4.99 -11.25
N LYS A 67 -8.51 -4.33 -11.99
CA LYS A 67 -9.76 -3.78 -11.44
C LYS A 67 -10.61 -4.87 -10.77
N ASN A 68 -10.81 -6.01 -11.43
CA ASN A 68 -11.63 -7.09 -10.88
C ASN A 68 -11.02 -7.68 -9.61
N LEU A 69 -9.72 -7.95 -9.60
CA LEU A 69 -9.03 -8.43 -8.39
C LEU A 69 -9.20 -7.47 -7.20
N PHE A 70 -9.03 -6.16 -7.43
CA PHE A 70 -9.19 -5.18 -6.36
C PHE A 70 -10.65 -5.04 -5.88
N THR A 71 -11.64 -5.25 -6.75
CA THR A 71 -13.06 -5.36 -6.37
C THR A 71 -13.28 -6.57 -5.47
N ILE A 72 -12.82 -7.76 -5.87
CA ILE A 72 -12.93 -8.99 -5.06
C ILE A 72 -12.26 -8.81 -3.70
N LEU A 73 -11.04 -8.26 -3.68
CA LEU A 73 -10.33 -7.98 -2.43
C LEU A 73 -11.08 -6.98 -1.54
N ARG A 74 -11.74 -5.99 -2.12
CA ARG A 74 -12.51 -4.99 -1.36
C ARG A 74 -13.79 -5.60 -0.79
N ASN A 75 -14.56 -6.32 -1.60
CA ASN A 75 -15.83 -6.95 -1.20
C ASN A 75 -15.61 -7.97 -0.07
N ASN A 76 -14.47 -8.67 -0.10
CA ASN A 76 -14.11 -9.66 0.92
C ASN A 76 -13.29 -9.08 2.09
N SER A 77 -13.15 -7.76 2.20
CA SER A 77 -12.36 -7.10 3.26
C SER A 77 -10.89 -7.57 3.35
N LEU A 78 -10.33 -7.98 2.21
CA LEU A 78 -8.99 -8.52 2.07
C LEU A 78 -7.94 -7.45 1.70
N LEU A 79 -8.27 -6.16 1.71
CA LEU A 79 -7.27 -5.11 1.42
C LEU A 79 -6.25 -4.98 2.57
N VAL A 80 -4.97 -5.14 2.24
CA VAL A 80 -3.88 -4.99 3.22
C VAL A 80 -3.68 -3.51 3.52
N ARG A 81 -3.92 -3.10 4.77
CA ARG A 81 -3.61 -1.74 5.23
C ARG A 81 -2.10 -1.58 5.42
N GLY A 82 -1.51 -0.61 4.72
CA GLY A 82 -0.13 -0.20 4.97
C GLY A 82 -0.03 0.50 6.32
N ARG A 83 0.70 -0.08 7.28
CA ARG A 83 1.14 0.68 8.46
C ARG A 83 2.31 1.56 8.02
N LYS A 84 2.16 2.88 8.12
CA LYS A 84 3.31 3.79 8.04
C LYS A 84 4.23 3.47 9.22
N LYS A 85 5.35 2.79 8.96
CA LYS A 85 6.43 2.67 9.93
C LYS A 85 7.27 3.94 9.78
N TYR A 86 7.15 4.86 10.72
CA TYR A 86 8.16 5.89 10.90
C TYR A 86 9.19 5.30 11.87
N ALA A 87 10.45 5.25 11.46
CA ALA A 87 11.53 4.98 12.39
C ALA A 87 11.82 6.31 13.10
N VAL A 88 11.53 6.40 14.39
CA VAL A 88 12.04 7.52 15.21
C VAL A 88 13.48 7.19 15.51
N THR A 89 14.40 7.76 14.74
CA THR A 89 15.84 7.59 14.97
C THR A 89 16.36 8.44 16.12
N THR A 90 15.60 9.47 16.53
CA THR A 90 16.02 10.45 17.53
C THR A 90 15.09 10.41 18.75
N ASP A 91 15.60 9.97 19.90
CA ASP A 91 14.86 10.08 21.17
C ASP A 91 14.91 11.51 21.69
N SER A 92 14.02 12.36 21.17
CA SER A 92 13.88 13.74 21.62
C SER A 92 13.35 13.87 23.06
N ARG A 93 12.97 12.77 23.72
CA ARG A 93 12.49 12.76 25.12
C ARG A 93 13.55 12.25 26.10
N HIS A 94 14.81 12.16 25.67
CA HIS A 94 15.90 11.80 26.57
C HIS A 94 16.06 12.81 27.72
N TRP A 95 16.57 12.34 28.86
CA TRP A 95 16.83 13.15 30.05
C TRP A 95 18.07 14.07 29.94
N MET A 96 18.91 13.85 28.91
CA MET A 96 20.13 14.64 28.70
C MET A 96 19.83 16.10 28.34
N LYS A 97 20.76 17.00 28.70
CA LYS A 97 20.67 18.44 28.44
C LYS A 97 20.54 18.70 26.94
N LYS A 98 19.51 19.46 26.56
CA LYS A 98 19.30 19.93 25.19
C LYS A 98 19.91 21.32 25.05
N TYR A 99 20.77 21.48 24.05
CA TYR A 99 21.32 22.78 23.73
C TYR A 99 20.33 23.57 22.87
N PRO A 100 20.09 24.86 23.17
CA PRO A 100 19.23 25.69 22.33
C PRO A 100 19.86 25.85 20.94
N ASN A 101 19.03 25.93 19.92
CA ASN A 101 19.51 26.25 18.57
C ASN A 101 19.92 27.73 18.54
N LEU A 102 21.23 27.97 18.60
CA LEU A 102 21.84 29.31 18.61
C LEU A 102 21.66 30.08 17.30
N ILE A 103 21.27 29.38 16.23
CA ILE A 103 21.14 29.94 14.87
C ILE A 103 19.73 30.50 14.63
N ARG A 104 18.80 30.27 15.56
CA ARG A 104 17.40 30.68 15.40
C ARG A 104 17.26 32.20 15.44
N GLY A 105 16.77 32.79 14.34
CA GLY A 105 16.54 34.23 14.21
C GLY A 105 17.71 35.01 13.59
N PHE A 106 18.72 34.31 13.07
CA PHE A 106 19.78 34.91 12.26
C PHE A 106 19.51 34.66 10.78
N ASP A 107 19.60 35.73 9.99
CA ASP A 107 19.65 35.66 8.53
C ASP A 107 21.12 35.79 8.10
N PHE A 108 21.55 34.94 7.17
CA PHE A 108 22.94 34.89 6.70
C PHE A 108 23.01 35.30 5.23
N ASP A 109 23.47 36.51 4.97
CA ASP A 109 23.53 37.08 3.62
C ASP A 109 24.77 36.67 2.82
N LEU A 110 25.74 35.99 3.45
CA LEU A 110 27.01 35.58 2.84
C LEU A 110 27.27 34.08 3.02
N PRO A 111 27.91 33.43 2.03
CA PRO A 111 28.36 32.05 2.16
C PRO A 111 29.45 31.95 3.24
N ASN A 112 29.64 30.74 3.78
CA ASN A 112 30.62 30.41 4.82
C ASN A 112 30.38 31.03 6.20
N LEU A 113 29.21 31.62 6.46
CA LEU A 113 28.84 32.08 7.81
C LEU A 113 28.25 30.97 8.68
N LEU A 114 27.61 29.98 8.06
CA LEU A 114 27.04 28.83 8.74
C LEU A 114 27.43 27.54 8.00
N TRP A 115 27.97 26.58 8.75
CA TRP A 115 28.22 25.22 8.27
C TRP A 115 27.35 24.25 9.03
N VAL A 116 26.65 23.39 8.30
CA VAL A 116 25.90 22.27 8.86
C VAL A 116 26.64 20.99 8.50
N SER A 117 26.85 20.14 9.50
CA SER A 117 27.40 18.81 9.29
C SER A 117 26.39 17.74 9.64
N ASP A 118 26.41 16.66 8.87
CA ASP A 118 25.64 15.45 9.14
C ASP A 118 26.55 14.24 9.02
N ILE A 119 26.26 13.20 9.81
CA ILE A 119 27.01 11.94 9.80
C ILE A 119 26.06 10.83 9.37
N THR A 120 26.43 10.13 8.31
CA THR A 120 25.64 9.01 7.79
C THR A 120 26.48 7.75 7.67
N TYR A 121 25.79 6.61 7.70
CA TYR A 121 26.39 5.28 7.60
C TYR A 121 26.23 4.77 6.17
N ILE A 122 27.34 4.53 5.50
CA ILE A 122 27.34 3.95 4.16
C ILE A 122 27.84 2.51 4.21
N ARG A 123 27.22 1.63 3.41
CA ARG A 123 27.58 0.22 3.36
C ARG A 123 28.54 -0.03 2.21
N VAL A 124 29.74 -0.53 2.49
CA VAL A 124 30.79 -0.78 1.50
C VAL A 124 31.30 -2.21 1.65
N LYS A 125 31.19 -3.03 0.60
CA LYS A 125 31.72 -4.41 0.53
C LYS A 125 31.39 -5.31 1.74
N GLY A 126 30.22 -5.13 2.35
CA GLY A 126 29.78 -5.93 3.50
C GLY A 126 30.07 -5.30 4.86
N GLU A 127 30.86 -4.24 4.91
CA GLU A 127 31.17 -3.47 6.12
C GLU A 127 30.45 -2.10 6.11
N PHE A 128 30.52 -1.38 7.23
CA PHE A 128 30.00 -0.03 7.38
C PHE A 128 31.13 0.98 7.48
N ALA A 129 31.04 2.06 6.72
CA ALA A 129 31.89 3.23 6.85
C ALA A 129 31.08 4.44 7.32
N TYR A 130 31.73 5.33 8.06
CA TYR A 130 31.17 6.60 8.50
C TYR A 130 31.48 7.67 7.47
N LEU A 131 30.44 8.35 6.99
CA LEU A 131 30.57 9.48 6.08
C LEU A 131 30.17 10.75 6.82
N SER A 132 31.10 11.68 6.96
CA SER A 132 30.83 13.03 7.45
C SER A 132 30.65 13.97 6.27
N LEU A 133 29.48 14.60 6.18
CA LEU A 133 29.18 15.61 5.18
C LEU A 133 29.19 16.97 5.86
N THR A 134 29.91 17.93 5.28
CA THR A 134 29.90 19.32 5.74
C THR A 134 29.41 20.19 4.59
N CYS A 135 28.32 20.91 4.79
CA CYS A 135 27.70 21.76 3.80
C CYS A 135 27.68 23.21 4.27
N GLY A 136 28.06 24.13 3.39
CA GLY A 136 27.88 25.56 3.62
C GLY A 136 26.44 25.99 3.38
N CYS A 137 25.85 26.68 4.35
CA CYS A 137 24.52 27.24 4.20
C CYS A 137 24.61 28.63 3.55
N LEU A 138 23.78 28.84 2.53
CA LEU A 138 23.41 30.14 2.00
C LEU A 138 21.87 30.18 2.04
N PHE A 139 21.30 31.10 2.82
CA PHE A 139 19.85 31.27 2.86
C PHE A 139 19.51 32.52 2.03
N THR A 140 18.93 32.31 0.85
CA THR A 140 18.30 33.36 0.03
C THR A 140 16.80 33.22 0.09
#